data_AF-A0A101SZA0-F1
#
_entry.id   AF-A0A101SZA0-F1
#
_cell.length_a   1.000
_cell.length_b   1.000
_cell.length_c   1.000
_cell.angle_alpha   90.00
_cell.angle_beta   90.00
_cell.angle_gamma   90.00
#
_symmetry.space_group_name_H-M   'P 1'
#
loop_
_entity.id
_entity.type
_entity.pdbx_description
1 polymer ?
#
loop_
_entity_poly.entity_id
_entity_poly.type
_entity_poly.pdbx_seq_one_letter_code
_entity_poly.pdbx_strand_id
1 'polypeptide(L)' 'MHVPVDLAEAARAAAREVGADGCPAIGGDSTIAMPLTTGLPVISVPTTYAGSETTPVRGLTDNGRKRAVLPRGVVYDP' A
#
# COMPACT_ATOMS: atom_id res chain seq x y z
N MET A 1 -6.74 6.59 7.07
CA MET A 1 -5.70 7.64 6.98
C MET A 1 -5.36 7.85 5.50
N HIS A 2 -5.23 9.09 5.04
CA HIS A 2 -4.90 9.43 3.64
C HIS A 2 -3.39 9.31 3.42
N VAL A 3 -2.96 8.69 2.31
CA VAL A 3 -1.54 8.70 1.90
C VAL A 3 -1.32 9.92 1.00
N PRO A 4 -0.46 10.88 1.38
CA PRO A 4 -0.14 12.03 0.54
C PRO A 4 0.47 11.57 -0.80
N VAL A 5 0.06 12.22 -1.89
CA VAL A 5 0.50 11.87 -3.25
C VAL A 5 2.02 12.02 -3.41
N ASP A 6 2.60 13.07 -2.83
CA ASP A 6 4.04 13.34 -2.93
C ASP A 6 4.89 12.20 -2.33
N LEU A 7 4.44 11.62 -1.22
CA LEU A 7 5.10 10.49 -0.58
C LEU A 7 5.00 9.22 -1.44
N ALA A 8 3.86 9.05 -2.10
CA ALA A 8 3.61 7.92 -2.97
C ALA A 8 4.46 7.98 -4.25
N GLU A 9 4.63 9.16 -4.85
CA GLU A 9 5.53 9.38 -5.98
C GLU A 9 7.00 9.19 -5.59
N ALA A 10 7.42 9.67 -4.41
CA ALA A 10 8.77 9.43 -3.89
C ALA A 10 9.07 7.93 -3.71
N ALA A 11 8.12 7.17 -3.15
CA ALA A 11 8.24 5.73 -3.02
C ALA A 11 8.33 5.02 -4.38
N ARG A 12 7.58 5.49 -5.38
CA ARG A 12 7.61 4.97 -6.75
C ARG A 12 8.95 5.25 -7.44
N ALA A 13 9.51 6.44 -7.24
CA ALA A 13 10.83 6.79 -7.77
C ALA A 13 11.91 5.87 -7.18
N ALA A 14 11.90 5.70 -5.85
CA ALA A 14 12.83 4.79 -5.17
C ALA A 14 12.69 3.33 -5.66
N ALA A 15 11.46 2.83 -5.81
CA ALA A 15 11.21 1.48 -6.31
C ALA A 15 11.75 1.28 -7.74
N ARG A 16 11.64 2.30 -8.61
CA ARG A 16 12.18 2.26 -9.97
C ARG A 16 13.71 2.29 -9.99
N GLU A 17 14.32 3.11 -9.15
CA GLU A 17 15.77 3.27 -9.08
C GLU A 17 16.47 1.95 -8.71
N VAL A 18 15.87 1.20 -7.77
CA VAL A 18 16.41 -0.10 -7.34
C VAL A 18 15.96 -1.27 -8.21
N GLY A 19 15.12 -1.03 -9.22
CA GLY A 19 14.56 -2.08 -10.08
C GLY A 19 13.66 -3.06 -9.34
N ALA A 20 12.91 -2.60 -8.34
CA ALA A 20 12.03 -3.45 -7.53
C ALA A 20 10.93 -4.11 -8.38
N ASP A 21 10.72 -5.40 -8.15
CA ASP A 21 9.69 -6.24 -8.78
C ASP A 21 8.48 -6.48 -7.86
N GLY A 22 8.55 -6.03 -6.60
CA GLY A 22 7.49 -6.13 -5.61
C GLY A 22 7.63 -5.11 -4.49
N CYS A 23 6.58 -4.96 -3.69
CA CYS A 23 6.56 -4.02 -2.57
C CYS A 23 5.95 -4.68 -1.30
N PRO A 24 6.77 -5.03 -0.30
CA PRO A 24 6.26 -5.42 1.01
C PRO A 24 5.82 -4.19 1.76
N ALA A 25 4.56 -4.16 2.22
CA ALA A 25 4.03 -3.09 3.03
C ALA A 25 3.86 -3.55 4.47
N ILE A 26 4.77 -3.09 5.33
CA ILE A 26 4.88 -3.50 6.73
C ILE A 26 4.42 -2.35 7.62
N GLY A 27 3.35 -2.55 8.38
CA GLY A 27 2.84 -1.50 9.27
C GLY A 27 1.32 -1.54 9.43
N GLY A 28 0.74 -0.40 9.82
CA GLY A 28 -0.71 -0.21 9.84
C GLY A 28 -1.29 0.21 8.49
N ASP A 29 -2.58 0.49 8.46
CA ASP A 29 -3.37 0.76 7.25
C ASP A 29 -2.78 1.76 6.26
N SER A 30 -2.14 2.83 6.75
CA SER A 30 -1.52 3.86 5.90
C SER A 30 -0.31 3.33 5.12
N THR A 31 0.51 2.50 5.76
CA THR A 31 1.69 1.88 5.12
C THR A 31 1.25 0.87 4.06
N ILE A 32 0.21 0.08 4.34
CA ILE A 32 -0.34 -0.92 3.42
C ILE A 32 -1.09 -0.28 2.24
N ALA A 33 -1.51 0.99 2.36
CA ALA A 33 -2.11 1.75 1.26
C ALA A 33 -1.06 2.37 0.31
N MET A 34 0.18 2.63 0.76
CA MET A 34 1.19 3.33 -0.04
C MET A 34 1.52 2.68 -1.40
N PRO A 35 1.60 1.34 -1.54
CA PRO A 35 1.90 0.69 -2.82
C PRO A 35 0.82 0.84 -3.89
N LEU A 36 -0.36 1.40 -3.57
CA LEU A 36 -1.44 1.69 -4.53
C LEU A 36 -0.97 2.45 -5.78
N THR A 37 0.12 3.19 -5.68
CA THR A 37 0.64 4.08 -6.74
C THR A 37 1.77 3.47 -7.57
N THR A 38 2.41 2.39 -7.09
CA THR A 38 3.61 1.83 -7.74
C THR A 38 3.25 0.90 -8.90
N GLY A 39 2.08 0.26 -8.85
CA GLY A 39 1.65 -0.75 -9.83
C GLY A 39 2.34 -2.10 -9.66
N LEU A 40 3.19 -2.26 -8.64
CA LEU A 40 3.91 -3.50 -8.32
C LEU A 40 3.02 -4.46 -7.52
N PRO A 41 3.27 -5.78 -7.58
CA PRO A 41 2.63 -6.72 -6.67
C PRO A 41 2.98 -6.41 -5.21
N VAL A 42 1.98 -6.47 -4.33
CA VAL A 42 2.07 -6.05 -2.94
C VAL A 42 1.84 -7.21 -2.00
N ILE A 43 2.70 -7.37 -0.99
CA ILE A 43 2.47 -8.25 0.16
C ILE A 43 2.24 -7.39 1.40
N SER A 44 1.17 -7.66 2.13
CA SER A 44 0.80 -6.93 3.35
C SER A 44 1.34 -7.64 4.59
N VAL A 45 2.04 -6.91 5.46
CA VAL A 45 2.46 -7.40 6.78
C VAL A 45 1.89 -6.46 7.85
N PRO A 46 0.63 -6.68 8.26
CA PRO A 46 -0.03 -5.81 9.22
C PRO A 46 0.61 -5.92 10.59
N THR A 47 0.99 -4.78 11.17
CA THR A 47 1.47 -4.68 12.57
C THR A 47 0.39 -4.15 13.51
N THR A 48 -0.84 -4.03 13.01
CA THR A 48 -2.01 -3.52 13.75
C THR A 48 -3.24 -4.36 13.42
N TYR A 49 -4.20 -4.41 14.34
CA TYR A 49 -5.46 -5.14 14.15
C TYR A 49 -6.55 -4.35 13.42
N ALA A 50 -6.18 -3.39 12.58
CA ALA A 50 -7.13 -2.49 11.94
C ALA A 50 -7.98 -3.20 10.85
N GLY A 51 -7.56 -4.38 10.38
CA GLY A 51 -8.36 -5.23 9.48
C GLY A 51 -8.45 -4.69 8.05
N SER A 52 -7.70 -3.64 7.70
CA SER A 52 -7.70 -3.11 6.33
C SER A 52 -7.02 -4.06 5.34
N GLU A 53 -6.20 -4.99 5.81
CA GLU A 53 -5.50 -6.00 5.01
C GLU A 53 -6.43 -6.90 4.19
N THR A 54 -7.72 -7.03 4.57
CA THR A 54 -8.73 -7.89 3.92
C THR A 54 -9.84 -7.14 3.16
N THR A 55 -9.79 -5.80 3.06
CA THR A 55 -10.87 -5.02 2.41
C THR A 55 -10.40 -4.30 1.13
N PRO A 56 -11.21 -4.30 0.04
CA PRO A 56 -10.91 -3.59 -1.19
C PRO A 56 -11.18 -2.08 -1.08
N VAL A 57 -11.45 -1.52 0.10
CA VAL A 57 -11.75 -0.10 0.25
C VAL A 57 -10.51 0.60 0.77
N ARG A 58 -9.62 1.02 -0.15
CA ARG A 58 -8.45 1.84 0.21
C ARG A 58 -8.47 3.16 -0.55
N GLY A 59 -7.90 4.20 0.05
CA GLY A 59 -8.20 5.59 -0.30
C GLY A 59 -6.97 6.36 -0.73
N LEU A 60 -6.55 6.20 -1.99
CA LEU A 60 -6.19 7.41 -2.74
C LEU A 60 -7.51 8.13 -2.98
N THR A 61 -7.63 9.34 -2.44
CA THR A 61 -8.72 10.23 -2.80
C THR A 61 -8.19 11.08 -3.93
N ASP A 62 -8.50 10.67 -5.15
CA ASP A 62 -8.36 11.49 -6.34
C ASP A 62 -9.78 11.85 -6.78
N ASN A 63 -10.12 13.14 -6.71
CA ASN A 63 -11.45 13.66 -7.05
C ASN A 63 -12.65 12.95 -6.38
N GLY A 64 -12.50 12.54 -5.11
CA GLY A 64 -13.59 11.92 -4.33
C GLY A 64 -13.85 10.43 -4.58
N ARG A 65 -13.03 9.75 -5.40
CA ARG A 65 -13.15 8.30 -5.65
C ARG A 65 -12.05 7.53 -4.93
N LYS A 66 -12.44 6.53 -4.13
CA LYS A 66 -11.52 5.60 -3.45
C LYS A 66 -11.06 4.50 -4.41
N ARG A 67 -9.75 4.26 -4.51
CA ARG A 67 -9.16 3.16 -5.31
C ARG A 67 -8.76 1.97 -4.44
N ALA A 68 -9.34 0.81 -4.75
CA ALA A 68 -9.06 -0.48 -4.12
C ALA A 68 -7.66 -1.01 -4.45
N VAL A 69 -6.89 -1.45 -3.45
CA VAL A 69 -5.82 -2.44 -3.67
C VAL A 69 -6.07 -3.63 -2.76
N LEU A 70 -6.15 -4.78 -3.42
CA LEU A 70 -6.06 -6.08 -2.80
C LEU A 70 -4.59 -6.51 -2.87
N PRO A 71 -3.90 -6.68 -1.73
CA PRO A 71 -2.60 -7.32 -1.69
C PRO A 71 -2.67 -8.71 -2.34
N ARG A 72 -1.56 -9.17 -2.91
CA ARG A 72 -1.43 -10.54 -3.42
C ARG A 72 -1.43 -11.58 -2.31
N GLY A 73 -1.04 -11.17 -1.10
CA GLY A 73 -1.03 -12.00 0.09
C GLY A 73 -0.88 -11.15 1.35
N VAL A 74 -1.21 -11.75 2.49
CA VAL A 74 -1.07 -11.15 3.82
C VAL A 74 -0.25 -12.10 4.68
N VAL A 75 0.75 -11.59 5.38
CA VAL A 75 1.57 -12.33 6.34
C VAL A 75 1.32 -11.75 7.72
N TYR A 76 0.76 -12.56 8.63
CA TYR A 76 0.68 -12.23 10.04
C TYR A 76 1.84 -12.92 10.76
N ASP A 77 2.65 -12.13 11.46
CA ASP A 77 3.75 -12.59 12.30
C ASP A 77 3.50 -12.07 13.74
N PRO A 78 3.00 -12.92 14.66
CA PRO A 78 2.59 -12.53 16.02
C PRO A 78 3.74 -12.22 16.98
#